data_AF-A0A6F9AXH4-F1
#
_entry.id   AF-A0A6F9AXH4-F1
#
_cell.length_a   1.000
_cell.length_b   1.000
_cell.length_c   1.000
_cell.angle_alpha   90.00
_cell.angle_beta   90.00
_cell.angle_gamma   90.00
#
_symmetry.space_group_name_H-M   'P 1'
#
loop_
_entity.id
_entity.type
_entity.pdbx_description
1 polymer ?
#
loop_
_entity_poly.entity_id
_entity_poly.type
_entity_poly.pdbx_seq_one_letter_code
_entity_poly.pdbx_strand_id
1 'polypeptide(L)' 'MTVFSRDPQPRSRLKTMGHRAFSRTAPWLWKALPDTTRAAESLSSLKAQLKTVLFRKAFKDLC' A
#
# COMPACT_ATOMS: atom_id res chain seq x y z
N MET A 1 9.20 15.84 4.58
CA MET A 1 9.33 15.77 3.10
C MET A 1 10.08 14.49 2.77
N THR A 2 9.38 13.36 2.62
CA THR A 2 10.00 12.05 2.39
C THR A 2 10.02 11.72 0.90
N VAL A 3 11.23 11.49 0.39
CA VAL A 3 11.54 11.10 -0.99
C VAL A 3 10.95 9.72 -1.31
N PHE A 4 9.86 9.70 -2.08
CA PHE A 4 9.23 8.48 -2.62
C PHE A 4 9.28 8.48 -4.16
N SER A 5 10.46 8.39 -4.78
CA SER A 5 10.55 8.27 -6.24
C SER A 5 11.84 7.60 -6.68
N ARG A 6 11.87 6.27 -6.77
CA ARG A 6 12.83 5.49 -7.59
C ARG A 6 12.26 4.14 -8.05
N ASP A 7 11.00 4.09 -8.46
CA ASP A 7 10.48 2.97 -9.27
C ASP A 7 9.86 3.55 -10.55
N PRO A 8 10.06 2.93 -11.74
CA PRO A 8 9.46 3.40 -12.98
C PRO A 8 7.94 3.19 -12.93
N GLN A 9 7.22 4.18 -12.42
CA GLN A 9 5.75 4.17 -12.42
C GLN A 9 5.23 4.51 -13.83
N PRO A 10 4.14 3.86 -14.29
CA PRO A 10 3.48 4.26 -15.52
C PRO A 10 3.04 5.72 -15.43
N ARG A 11 3.49 6.54 -16.38
CA ARG A 11 3.19 7.98 -16.41
C ARG A 11 1.69 8.15 -16.66
N SER A 12 0.94 8.60 -15.66
CA SER A 12 -0.47 8.93 -15.89
C SER A 12 -0.59 10.27 -16.61
N ARG A 13 -1.33 10.32 -17.72
CA ARG A 13 -1.61 11.56 -18.47
C ARG A 13 -2.35 12.61 -17.64
N LEU A 14 -3.12 12.19 -16.64
CA LEU A 14 -3.91 13.08 -15.76
C LEU A 14 -3.17 13.30 -14.43
N LYS A 15 -2.66 14.52 -14.23
CA LYS A 15 -1.84 14.90 -13.06
C LYS A 15 -2.59 14.80 -11.72
N THR A 16 -3.91 14.96 -11.71
CA THR A 16 -4.73 15.03 -10.49
C THR A 16 -5.32 13.68 -10.08
N MET A 17 -6.05 13.01 -10.99
CA MET A 17 -6.75 11.75 -10.68
C MET A 17 -5.97 10.50 -11.09
N GLY A 18 -5.11 10.60 -12.12
CA GLY A 18 -4.32 9.45 -12.62
C GLY A 18 -3.31 8.92 -11.61
N HIS A 19 -2.92 9.75 -10.62
CA HIS A 19 -2.06 9.35 -9.51
C HIS A 19 -2.78 8.51 -8.45
N ARG A 20 -4.13 8.57 -8.37
CA ARG A 20 -4.94 7.84 -7.40
C ARG A 20 -5.44 6.50 -7.93
N ALA A 21 -5.27 6.22 -9.22
CA ALA A 21 -5.68 4.96 -9.83
C ALA A 21 -5.03 3.76 -9.13
N PHE A 22 -5.81 2.73 -8.82
CA PHE A 22 -5.32 1.52 -8.15
C PHE A 22 -4.16 0.88 -8.91
N SER A 23 -4.22 0.82 -10.25
CA SER A 23 -3.13 0.29 -11.08
C SER A 23 -1.78 1.00 -10.88
N ARG A 24 -1.81 2.27 -10.44
CA ARG A 24 -0.61 3.06 -10.16
C ARG A 24 -0.19 2.99 -8.70
N THR A 25 -1.14 3.04 -7.77
CA THR A 25 -0.87 3.10 -6.33
C THR A 25 -0.66 1.72 -5.71
N ALA A 26 -1.25 0.67 -6.29
CA ALA A 26 -1.19 -0.68 -5.74
C ALA A 26 0.24 -1.23 -5.61
N PRO A 27 1.15 -1.09 -6.60
CA PRO A 27 2.53 -1.57 -6.44
C PRO A 27 3.26 -0.86 -5.30
N TRP A 28 3.03 0.45 -5.13
CA TRP A 28 3.61 1.22 -4.04
C TRP A 28 3.02 0.82 -2.68
N LEU A 29 1.70 0.65 -2.62
CA LEU A 29 1.01 0.20 -1.43
C LEU A 29 1.49 -1.20 -1.02
N TRP A 30 1.67 -2.09 -1.99
CA TRP A 30 2.23 -3.42 -1.79
C TRP A 30 3.63 -3.34 -1.20
N LYS A 31 4.52 -2.50 -1.78
CA LYS A 31 5.88 -2.24 -1.27
C LYS A 31 5.94 -1.58 0.12
N ALA A 32 4.86 -0.97 0.58
CA ALA A 32 4.77 -0.39 1.93
C ALA A 32 4.27 -1.39 2.99
N LEU A 33 3.81 -2.58 2.59
CA LEU A 33 3.34 -3.61 3.52
C LEU A 33 4.50 -4.33 4.21
N PRO A 34 4.34 -4.79 5.46
CA PRO A 34 5.30 -5.68 6.11
C PRO A 34 5.46 -6.99 5.35
N ASP A 35 6.67 -7.57 5.37
CA ASP A 35 6.96 -8.84 4.67
C ASP A 35 6.09 -9.99 5.18
N THR A 36 5.73 -9.98 6.47
CA THR A 36 4.81 -10.96 7.08
C THR A 36 3.42 -10.97 6.44
N THR A 37 2.97 -9.83 5.90
CA THR A 37 1.68 -9.70 5.22
C THR A 37 1.77 -10.11 3.75
N ARG A 38 2.95 -9.95 3.13
CA ARG A 38 3.19 -10.39 1.74
C ARG A 38 3.46 -11.88 1.63
N ALA A 39 4.07 -12.47 2.66
CA ALA A 39 4.39 -13.89 2.75
C ALA A 39 3.20 -14.75 3.21
N ALA A 40 1.99 -14.20 3.26
CA ALA A 40 0.80 -14.95 3.64
C ALA A 40 0.50 -16.08 2.64
N GLU A 41 0.39 -17.31 3.15
CA GLU A 41 0.19 -18.51 2.32
C GLU A 41 -1.23 -18.61 1.74
N SER A 42 -2.19 -17.89 2.31
CA SER A 42 -3.60 -17.94 1.91
C SER A 42 -4.24 -16.55 1.84
N LEU A 43 -5.27 -16.43 0.99
CA LEU A 43 -6.03 -15.20 0.82
C LEU A 43 -6.75 -14.77 2.11
N SER A 44 -7.19 -15.72 2.93
CA SER A 44 -7.84 -15.44 4.22
C SER A 44 -6.84 -14.85 5.22
N SER A 45 -5.65 -15.44 5.33
CA SER A 45 -4.55 -14.92 6.16
C SER A 45 -4.12 -13.53 5.71
N LEU A 46 -3.96 -13.33 4.40
CA LEU A 46 -3.62 -12.03 3.83
C LEU A 46 -4.65 -10.95 4.18
N LYS A 47 -5.95 -11.25 4.03
CA LYS A 47 -7.03 -10.30 4.39
C LYS A 47 -6.99 -9.94 5.87
N ALA A 48 -6.79 -10.92 6.74
CA ALA A 48 -6.73 -10.71 8.18
C ALA A 48 -5.52 -9.83 8.58
N GLN A 49 -4.33 -10.17 8.09
CA GLN A 49 -3.10 -9.42 8.36
C GLN A 49 -3.16 -8.01 7.77
N LEU A 50 -3.65 -7.85 6.53
CA LEU A 50 -3.81 -6.55 5.89
C LEU A 50 -4.75 -5.66 6.69
N LYS A 51 -5.90 -6.20 7.15
CA LYS A 51 -6.83 -5.48 8.02
C LYS A 51 -6.10 -5.02 9.29
N THR A 52 -5.41 -5.91 9.99
CA THR A 52 -4.67 -5.55 11.22
C THR A 52 -3.63 -4.45 10.96
N VAL A 53 -2.85 -4.54 9.89
CA VAL A 53 -1.85 -3.51 9.54
C VAL A 53 -2.51 -2.16 9.25
N LEU A 54 -3.61 -2.15 8.48
CA LEU A 54 -4.33 -0.92 8.14
C LEU A 54 -5.00 -0.29 9.37
N PHE A 55 -5.64 -1.10 10.22
CA PHE A 55 -6.23 -0.63 11.48
C PHE A 55 -5.17 -0.07 12.42
N ARG A 56 -4.06 -0.78 12.63
CA ARG A 56 -2.93 -0.24 13.41
C ARG A 56 -2.43 1.06 12.82
N LYS A 57 -2.33 1.19 11.50
CA LYS A 57 -1.85 2.43 10.86
C LYS A 57 -2.83 3.60 11.04
N ALA A 58 -4.13 3.34 10.98
CA ALA A 58 -5.17 4.37 11.10
C ALA A 58 -5.43 4.80 12.55
N PHE A 59 -5.28 3.88 13.51
CA PHE A 59 -5.60 4.08 14.93
C PHE A 59 -4.35 4.02 15.83
N LYS A 60 -3.18 4.37 15.26
CA LYS A 60 -1.88 4.40 15.96
C LYS A 60 -1.86 5.37 17.14
N ASP A 61 -2.73 6.38 17.11
CA ASP A 61 -2.79 7.48 18.09
C ASP A 61 -3.88 7.29 19.15
N LEU A 62 -4.52 6.11 19.23
CA LEU A 62 -5.58 5.82 20.20
C LEU A 62 -5.08 5.20 21.52
N CYS A 63 -3.77 5.22 21.75
CA CYS A 63 -3.08 4.90 23.01
C CYS A 63 -2.02 5.97 23.27
#